data_AF-A0A838QCB8-F1
#
_entry.id   AF-A0A838QCB8-F1
#
_cell.length_a   1.000
_cell.length_b   1.000
_cell.length_c   1.000
_cell.angle_alpha   90.00
_cell.angle_beta   90.00
_cell.angle_gamma   90.00
#
_symmetry.space_group_name_H-M   'P 1'
#
loop_
_entity.id
_entity.type
_entity.pdbx_description
1 polymer ?
#
loop_
_entity_poly.entity_id
_entity_poly.type
_entity_poly.pdbx_seq_one_letter_code
_entity_poly.pdbx_strand_id
1 'polypeptide(L)'
;ASKVMAERVLSNPKIRVEWNTRVVDVLGDDVITGLLVEDTGSGIQRTIGCSGFFVAIGHTPNTDFLRGQIAMESTGYVSTPEAWRTCTSVEGVFAAGDVMDSYYRQAITAAGSGCMAALEAERWLAHRHVAGAQSPVLENAEAPSLLGSPG
;
A
#
# COMPACT_ATOMS: atom_id res chain seq x y z
N ALA A 1 -16.28 11.46 5.61
CA ALA A 1 -16.31 10.66 6.85
C ALA A 1 -17.75 10.47 7.30
N SER A 2 -18.12 9.34 7.90
CA SER A 2 -19.48 9.15 8.41
C SER A 2 -19.73 10.06 9.63
N LYS A 3 -20.97 10.49 9.85
CA LYS A 3 -21.34 11.32 11.02
C LYS A 3 -20.92 10.67 12.33
N VAL A 4 -21.12 9.35 12.44
CA VAL A 4 -20.76 8.56 13.61
C VAL A 4 -19.25 8.59 13.89
N MET A 5 -18.39 8.55 12.86
CA MET A 5 -16.95 8.66 13.07
C MET A 5 -16.54 10.03 13.58
N ALA A 6 -17.13 11.10 13.03
CA ALA A 6 -16.87 12.46 13.49
C ALA A 6 -17.31 12.64 14.95
N GLU A 7 -18.50 12.16 15.31
CA GLU A 7 -19.01 12.19 16.69
C GLU A 7 -18.09 11.44 17.67
N ARG A 8 -17.55 10.27 17.29
CA ARG A 8 -16.59 9.52 18.12
C ARG A 8 -15.29 10.28 18.35
N VAL A 9 -14.80 10.99 17.34
CA VAL A 9 -13.60 11.82 17.46
C VAL A 9 -13.87 13.01 18.38
N LEU A 10 -14.99 13.71 18.17
CA LEU A 10 -15.34 14.92 18.92
C LEU A 10 -15.73 14.66 20.38
N SER A 11 -16.24 13.47 20.68
CA SER A 11 -16.59 13.06 22.05
C SER A 11 -15.42 12.50 22.85
N ASN A 12 -14.25 12.27 22.23
CA ASN A 12 -13.09 11.71 22.91
C ASN A 12 -12.29 12.81 23.65
N PRO A 13 -12.18 12.77 24.99
CA PRO A 13 -11.50 13.82 25.76
C PRO A 13 -9.98 13.88 25.54
N LYS A 14 -9.38 12.87 24.91
CA LYS A 14 -7.95 12.84 24.57
C LYS A 14 -7.65 13.49 23.22
N ILE A 15 -8.69 13.86 22.46
CA ILE A 15 -8.54 14.44 21.13
C ILE A 15 -8.94 15.91 21.18
N ARG A 16 -8.07 16.76 20.67
CA ARG A 16 -8.38 18.16 20.39
C ARG A 16 -8.32 18.36 18.88
N VAL A 17 -9.44 18.78 18.29
CA VAL A 17 -9.51 19.06 16.85
C VAL A 17 -9.15 20.51 16.60
N GLU A 18 -8.10 20.73 15.81
CA GLU A 18 -7.68 22.05 15.35
C GLU A 18 -8.34 22.32 13.99
N TRP A 19 -9.51 22.95 14.00
CA TRP A 19 -10.20 23.34 12.75
C TRP A 19 -9.48 24.49 12.06
N ASN A 20 -9.71 24.63 10.74
CA ASN A 20 -9.15 25.72 9.93
C ASN A 20 -7.66 25.94 10.16
N THR A 21 -6.90 24.85 10.35
CA THR A 21 -5.49 24.93 10.74
C THR A 21 -4.68 24.11 9.75
N ARG A 22 -3.61 24.71 9.20
CA ARG A 22 -2.63 24.03 8.35
C ARG A 22 -1.27 23.96 9.03
N VAL A 23 -0.54 22.88 8.79
CA VAL A 23 0.86 22.77 9.23
C VAL A 23 1.73 23.61 8.29
N VAL A 24 2.55 24.48 8.87
CA VAL A 24 3.52 25.32 8.17
C VAL A 24 4.90 24.70 8.25
N ASP A 25 5.29 24.21 9.43
CA ASP A 25 6.61 23.64 9.67
C ASP A 25 6.59 22.56 10.76
N VAL A 26 7.56 21.66 10.73
CA VAL A 26 7.81 20.66 11.76
C VAL A 26 9.02 21.10 12.57
N LEU A 27 8.83 21.33 13.86
CA LEU A 27 9.84 21.89 14.74
C LEU A 27 10.63 20.79 15.44
N GLY A 28 11.94 20.98 15.53
CA GLY A 28 12.89 20.04 16.14
C GLY A 28 14.05 19.74 15.19
N ASP A 29 15.16 19.28 15.76
CA ASP A 29 16.34 18.89 14.99
C ASP A 29 16.27 17.38 14.69
N ASP A 30 16.92 16.56 15.55
CA ASP A 30 16.90 15.10 15.41
C ASP A 30 15.54 14.47 15.81
N VAL A 31 14.78 15.15 16.67
CA VAL A 31 13.48 14.69 17.18
C VAL A 31 12.45 15.79 17.13
N ILE A 32 11.21 15.43 16.77
CA ILE A 32 10.09 16.37 16.74
C ILE A 32 9.79 16.88 18.16
N THR A 33 9.66 18.21 18.26
CA THR A 33 9.27 18.91 19.49
C THR A 33 7.96 19.67 19.35
N GLY A 34 7.52 19.93 18.12
CA GLY A 34 6.24 20.57 17.86
C GLY A 34 5.94 20.79 16.39
N LEU A 35 4.82 21.46 16.14
CA LEU A 35 4.40 21.91 14.82
C LEU A 35 4.17 23.43 14.88
N LEU A 36 4.70 24.14 13.88
CA LEU A 36 4.21 25.49 13.58
C LEU A 36 2.96 25.34 12.73
N VAL A 37 1.85 25.88 13.21
CA VAL A 37 0.58 25.81 12.51
C VAL A 37 0.00 27.20 12.27
N GLU A 38 -0.79 27.33 11.23
CA GLU A 38 -1.43 28.58 10.84
C GLU A 38 -2.93 28.40 10.73
N ASP A 39 -3.69 29.33 11.32
CA ASP A 39 -5.12 29.42 11.10
C ASP A 39 -5.40 29.94 9.67
N THR A 40 -6.13 29.17 8.87
CA THR A 40 -6.37 29.43 7.45
C THR A 40 -7.35 30.58 7.20
N GLY A 41 -8.06 31.05 8.23
CA GLY A 41 -8.98 32.20 8.12
C GLY A 41 -8.29 33.52 8.44
N SER A 42 -7.47 33.54 9.48
CA SER A 42 -6.81 34.75 10.01
C SER A 42 -5.34 34.88 9.62
N GLY A 43 -4.69 33.79 9.20
CA GLY A 43 -3.24 33.74 8.95
C GLY A 43 -2.37 33.74 10.21
N ILE A 44 -2.98 33.69 11.41
CA ILE A 44 -2.23 33.71 12.67
C ILE A 44 -1.52 32.38 12.88
N GLN A 45 -0.23 32.46 13.16
CA GLN A 45 0.61 31.29 13.45
C GLN A 45 0.74 31.04 14.95
N ARG A 46 0.80 29.75 15.33
CA ARG A 46 1.03 29.30 16.71
C ARG A 46 1.78 27.98 16.73
N THR A 47 2.42 27.67 17.84
CA THR A 47 3.10 26.39 18.05
C THR A 47 2.23 25.41 18.82
N ILE A 48 2.18 24.16 18.34
CA ILE A 48 1.62 23.02 19.07
C ILE A 48 2.76 22.10 19.46
N GLY A 49 3.02 21.97 20.77
CA GLY A 49 4.03 21.03 21.28
C GLY A 49 3.59 19.58 21.10
N CYS A 50 4.43 18.76 20.48
CA CYS A 50 4.18 17.33 20.28
C CYS A 50 5.49 16.58 20.03
N SER A 51 5.53 15.29 20.37
CA SER A 51 6.70 14.43 20.13
C SER A 51 6.56 13.53 18.90
N GLY A 52 5.47 13.66 18.15
CA GLY A 52 5.20 12.83 16.98
C GLY A 52 4.13 13.45 16.09
N PHE A 53 4.29 13.26 14.80
CA PHE A 53 3.39 13.78 13.76
C PHE A 53 3.06 12.67 12.76
N PHE A 54 1.76 12.47 12.51
CA PHE A 54 1.26 11.45 11.61
C PHE A 54 0.41 12.11 10.52
N VAL A 55 0.80 11.91 9.26
CA VAL A 55 0.11 12.47 8.11
C VAL A 55 -0.94 11.48 7.61
N ALA A 56 -2.21 11.91 7.55
CA ALA A 56 -3.34 11.07 7.15
C ALA A 56 -4.19 11.74 6.05
N ILE A 57 -3.56 12.19 4.97
CA ILE A 57 -4.22 12.90 3.84
C ILE A 57 -4.60 11.98 2.67
N GLY A 58 -4.47 10.65 2.85
CA GLY A 58 -4.65 9.67 1.79
C GLY A 58 -3.34 9.26 1.14
N HIS A 59 -3.43 8.35 0.17
CA HIS A 59 -2.29 7.80 -0.56
C HIS A 59 -2.49 8.04 -2.05
N THR A 60 -1.43 8.47 -2.73
CA THR A 60 -1.37 8.53 -4.19
C THR A 60 -0.47 7.39 -4.65
N PRO A 61 -1.00 6.36 -5.34
CA PRO A 61 -0.18 5.27 -5.86
C PRO A 61 0.78 5.80 -6.94
N ASN A 62 1.99 5.25 -7.00
CA ASN A 62 2.99 5.66 -7.98
C ASN A 62 2.72 5.01 -9.35
N THR A 63 1.65 5.43 -10.01
CA THR A 63 1.11 4.80 -11.23
C THR A 63 0.93 5.80 -12.38
N ASP A 64 1.38 7.04 -12.20
CA ASP A 64 1.18 8.12 -13.18
C ASP A 64 1.76 7.81 -14.56
N PHE A 65 2.87 7.08 -14.60
CA PHE A 65 3.51 6.65 -15.85
C PHE A 65 2.69 5.62 -16.64
N LEU A 66 1.69 4.98 -16.02
CA LEU A 66 0.85 3.94 -16.61
C LEU A 66 -0.48 4.48 -17.17
N ARG A 67 -0.77 5.78 -16.96
CA ARG A 67 -2.04 6.39 -17.38
C ARG A 67 -2.29 6.18 -18.87
N GLY A 68 -3.48 5.66 -19.20
CA GLY A 68 -3.89 5.37 -20.58
C GLY A 68 -3.26 4.11 -21.19
N GLN A 69 -2.32 3.46 -20.50
CA GLN A 69 -1.69 2.22 -20.95
C GLN A 69 -2.37 0.99 -20.36
N ILE A 70 -2.83 1.07 -19.11
CA ILE A 70 -3.59 0.00 -18.42
C ILE A 70 -4.86 0.56 -17.78
N ALA A 71 -5.81 -0.31 -17.48
CA ALA A 71 -7.03 0.06 -16.75
C ALA A 71 -6.68 0.47 -15.32
N MET A 72 -7.24 1.60 -14.90
CA MET A 72 -7.00 2.20 -13.60
C MET A 72 -8.34 2.63 -12.99
N GLU A 73 -8.42 2.58 -11.66
CA GLU A 73 -9.51 3.18 -10.92
C GLU A 73 -9.43 4.71 -10.97
N SER A 74 -10.54 5.38 -10.69
CA SER A 74 -10.58 6.85 -10.59
C SER A 74 -9.68 7.40 -9.47
N THR A 75 -9.31 6.56 -8.52
CA THR A 75 -8.39 6.83 -7.40
C THR A 75 -6.91 6.69 -7.77
N GLY A 76 -6.60 6.26 -9.00
CA GLY A 76 -5.23 6.07 -9.51
C GLY A 76 -4.65 4.68 -9.29
N TYR A 77 -5.36 3.78 -8.60
CA TYR A 77 -4.91 2.40 -8.42
C TYR A 77 -5.04 1.59 -9.71
N VAL A 78 -4.15 0.62 -9.91
CA VAL A 78 -4.24 -0.32 -11.04
C VAL A 78 -5.45 -1.23 -10.85
N SER A 79 -6.31 -1.31 -11.86
CA SER A 79 -7.45 -2.20 -11.83
C SER A 79 -7.05 -3.60 -12.31
N THR A 80 -7.30 -4.60 -11.47
CA THR A 80 -7.18 -6.02 -11.85
C THR A 80 -8.58 -6.57 -12.16
N PRO A 81 -8.84 -7.05 -13.39
CA PRO A 81 -10.18 -7.48 -13.80
C PRO A 81 -10.63 -8.76 -13.10
N GLU A 82 -9.69 -9.58 -12.62
CA GLU A 82 -9.95 -10.84 -11.93
C GLU A 82 -9.66 -10.71 -10.43
N ALA A 83 -10.65 -11.04 -9.60
CA ALA A 83 -10.48 -11.04 -8.15
C ALA A 83 -9.41 -12.07 -7.74
N TRP A 84 -8.52 -11.66 -6.83
CA TRP A 84 -7.41 -12.48 -6.32
C TRP A 84 -6.34 -12.88 -7.35
N ARG A 85 -6.28 -12.14 -8.47
CA ARG A 85 -5.25 -12.28 -9.51
C ARG A 85 -4.46 -10.99 -9.66
N THR A 86 -3.32 -11.09 -10.33
CA THR A 86 -2.41 -9.95 -10.54
C THR A 86 -2.39 -9.45 -11.98
N CYS A 87 -3.05 -10.16 -12.90
CA CYS A 87 -3.20 -9.72 -14.27
C CYS A 87 -3.88 -8.35 -14.33
N THR A 88 -3.40 -7.49 -15.23
CA THR A 88 -4.02 -6.21 -15.54
C THR A 88 -4.90 -6.31 -16.78
N SER A 89 -5.43 -5.19 -17.27
CA SER A 89 -6.11 -5.15 -18.56
C SER A 89 -5.22 -5.42 -19.77
N VAL A 90 -3.89 -5.40 -19.59
CA VAL A 90 -2.92 -5.67 -20.67
C VAL A 90 -2.27 -7.01 -20.42
N GLU A 91 -2.34 -7.87 -21.42
CA GLU A 91 -1.74 -9.20 -21.38
C GLU A 91 -0.22 -9.11 -21.17
N GLY A 92 0.31 -9.89 -20.22
CA GLY A 92 1.73 -9.89 -19.86
C GLY A 92 2.14 -8.78 -18.88
N VAL A 93 1.21 -7.91 -18.48
CA VAL A 93 1.43 -6.90 -17.45
C VAL A 93 0.69 -7.31 -16.18
N PHE A 94 1.44 -7.36 -15.08
CA PHE A 94 0.95 -7.75 -13.76
C PHE A 94 1.18 -6.61 -12.75
N ALA A 95 0.27 -6.48 -11.79
CA ALA A 95 0.39 -5.53 -10.69
C ALA A 95 0.50 -6.26 -9.35
N ALA A 96 1.20 -5.68 -8.38
CA ALA A 96 1.35 -6.23 -7.05
C ALA A 96 1.59 -5.12 -6.01
N GLY A 97 1.20 -5.38 -4.78
CA GLY A 97 1.34 -4.45 -3.66
C GLY A 97 0.43 -3.23 -3.76
N ASP A 98 0.83 -2.17 -3.06
CA ASP A 98 0.01 -0.98 -2.82
C ASP A 98 -0.49 -0.29 -4.09
N VAL A 99 0.13 -0.50 -5.26
CA VAL A 99 -0.37 0.10 -6.51
C VAL A 99 -1.70 -0.50 -6.98
N MET A 100 -2.07 -1.69 -6.50
CA MET A 100 -3.35 -2.35 -6.79
C MET A 100 -4.18 -2.65 -5.52
N ASP A 101 -3.66 -2.33 -4.32
CA ASP A 101 -4.32 -2.54 -3.04
C ASP A 101 -4.64 -1.21 -2.36
N SER A 102 -5.87 -0.72 -2.57
CA SER A 102 -6.37 0.50 -1.93
C SER A 102 -6.85 0.30 -0.49
N TYR A 103 -6.92 -0.95 -0.03
CA TYR A 103 -7.57 -1.30 1.23
C TYR A 103 -6.56 -1.65 2.35
N TYR A 104 -5.73 -2.68 2.16
CA TYR A 104 -4.88 -3.20 3.24
C TYR A 104 -3.57 -2.41 3.39
N ARG A 105 -2.82 -2.21 2.29
CA ARG A 105 -1.55 -1.45 2.26
C ARG A 105 -0.58 -1.87 3.36
N GLN A 106 -0.36 -3.17 3.47
CA GLN A 106 0.55 -3.75 4.45
C GLN A 106 1.71 -4.43 3.74
N ALA A 107 2.91 -4.37 4.33
CA ALA A 107 4.10 -5.02 3.78
C ALA A 107 3.87 -6.51 3.48
N ILE A 108 3.13 -7.21 4.34
CA ILE A 108 2.84 -8.64 4.15
C ILE A 108 1.84 -8.91 3.03
N THR A 109 0.83 -8.06 2.83
CA THR A 109 -0.10 -8.20 1.70
C THR A 109 0.58 -7.87 0.38
N ALA A 110 1.48 -6.88 0.38
CA ALA A 110 2.33 -6.57 -0.76
C ALA A 110 3.30 -7.71 -1.11
N ALA A 111 3.94 -8.33 -0.11
CA ALA A 111 4.80 -9.50 -0.34
C ALA A 111 4.01 -10.69 -0.93
N GLY A 112 2.81 -10.96 -0.41
CA GLY A 112 1.94 -12.01 -0.92
C GLY A 112 1.54 -11.80 -2.38
N SER A 113 1.06 -10.60 -2.72
CA SER A 113 0.73 -10.26 -4.11
C SER A 113 1.94 -10.20 -5.03
N GLY A 114 3.12 -9.82 -4.53
CA GLY A 114 4.37 -9.92 -5.28
C GLY A 114 4.71 -11.36 -5.68
N CYS A 115 4.53 -12.32 -4.77
CA CYS A 115 4.68 -13.74 -5.07
C CYS A 115 3.68 -14.21 -6.15
N MET A 116 2.41 -13.80 -6.03
CA MET A 116 1.39 -14.11 -7.04
C MET A 116 1.78 -13.57 -8.43
N ALA A 117 2.21 -12.31 -8.52
CA ALA A 117 2.61 -11.70 -9.78
C ALA A 117 3.84 -12.36 -10.39
N ALA A 118 4.81 -12.76 -9.58
CA ALA A 118 5.98 -13.48 -10.06
C ALA A 118 5.60 -14.85 -10.66
N LEU A 119 4.72 -15.61 -10.00
CA LEU A 119 4.25 -16.90 -10.49
C LEU A 119 3.38 -16.77 -11.73
N GLU A 120 2.53 -15.75 -11.82
CA GLU A 120 1.69 -15.51 -12.99
C GLU A 120 2.52 -15.05 -14.19
N ALA A 121 3.52 -14.18 -13.97
CA ALA A 121 4.47 -13.77 -15.00
C ALA A 121 5.33 -14.95 -15.49
N GLU A 122 5.82 -15.80 -14.59
CA GLU A 122 6.58 -17.01 -14.93
C GLU A 122 5.77 -17.92 -15.84
N ARG A 123 4.53 -18.24 -15.46
CA ARG A 123 3.62 -19.08 -16.26
C ARG A 123 3.33 -18.45 -17.62
N TRP A 124 3.08 -17.15 -17.65
CA TRP A 124 2.79 -16.42 -18.88
C TRP A 124 3.97 -16.48 -19.86
N LEU A 125 5.20 -16.30 -19.36
CA LEU A 125 6.42 -16.45 -20.13
C LEU A 125 6.60 -17.90 -20.59
N ALA A 126 6.42 -18.88 -19.72
CA ALA A 126 6.54 -20.29 -20.05
C ALA A 126 5.58 -20.67 -21.20
N HIS A 127 4.29 -20.29 -21.10
CA HIS A 127 3.31 -20.56 -22.15
C HIS A 127 3.61 -19.86 -23.48
N ARG A 128 4.29 -18.71 -23.48
CA ARG A 128 4.75 -18.01 -24.69
C ARG A 128 6.08 -18.52 -25.25
N HIS A 129 6.92 -19.14 -24.42
CA HIS A 129 8.22 -19.71 -24.79
C HIS A 129 8.14 -21.21 -25.16
N VAL A 130 6.97 -21.84 -25.06
CA VAL A 130 6.70 -23.18 -25.65
C VAL A 130 6.41 -23.06 -27.15
N ALA A 131 7.41 -22.52 -27.86
CA ALA A 131 7.88 -23.10 -29.11
C ALA A 131 9.18 -23.92 -28.90
N GLY A 132 9.66 -24.11 -27.64
CA GLY A 132 10.81 -24.99 -27.38
C GLY A 132 11.39 -25.08 -25.96
N ALA A 133 10.86 -24.43 -24.92
CA ALA A 133 11.45 -24.49 -23.57
C ALA A 133 10.78 -25.53 -22.65
N GLN A 134 11.58 -26.36 -21.96
CA GLN A 134 11.10 -27.26 -20.90
C GLN A 134 10.72 -26.47 -19.64
N SER A 135 9.63 -26.87 -18.98
CA SER A 135 9.19 -26.28 -17.70
C SER A 135 10.27 -26.40 -16.62
N PRO A 136 10.49 -25.36 -15.80
CA PRO A 136 11.38 -25.47 -14.66
C PRO A 136 10.81 -26.48 -13.68
N VAL A 137 11.60 -27.51 -13.36
CA VAL A 137 11.30 -28.43 -12.27
C VAL A 137 11.46 -27.62 -10.98
N LEU A 138 10.36 -27.38 -10.28
CA LEU A 138 10.44 -26.96 -8.88
C LEU A 138 11.05 -28.13 -8.12
N GLU A 139 12.31 -27.99 -7.73
CA GLU A 139 12.96 -28.93 -6.83
C GLU A 139 12.20 -28.89 -5.51
N ASN A 140 11.31 -29.87 -5.32
CA ASN A 140 10.61 -30.04 -4.06
C ASN A 140 11.68 -30.22 -2.99
N ALA A 141 11.78 -29.26 -2.06
CA ALA A 141 12.55 -29.48 -0.85
C ALA A 141 11.89 -30.65 -0.11
N GLU A 142 12.44 -31.85 -0.27
CA GLU A 142 12.06 -33.00 0.53
C GLU A 142 12.31 -32.62 1.99
N ALA A 143 11.23 -32.50 2.76
CA ALA A 143 11.33 -32.36 4.20
C ALA A 143 12.08 -33.59 4.74
N PRO A 144 13.13 -33.42 5.57
CA PRO A 144 13.88 -34.56 6.08
C PRO A 144 12.93 -35.48 6.87
N SER A 145 12.81 -36.72 6.41
CA SER A 145 11.98 -37.74 7.03
C SER A 145 12.56 -38.13 8.39
N LEU A 146 12.14 -37.45 9.46
CA LEU A 146 12.44 -37.83 10.85
C LEU A 146 11.48 -38.93 11.31
N LEU A 147 11.60 -40.13 10.75
CA LEU A 147 10.96 -41.34 11.28
C LEU A 147 11.92 -42.54 11.15
N GLY A 148 12.96 -42.53 11.98
CA GLY A 148 13.62 -43.77 12.39
C GLY A 148 12.83 -44.39 13.54
N SER A 149 12.06 -45.43 13.26
CA SER A 149 11.35 -46.25 14.26
C SER A 149 12.34 -47.11 15.09
N PRO A 150 11.94 -47.54 16.31
CA PRO A 150 12.86 -47.99 17.35
C PRO A 150 13.38 -49.42 17.10
N GLY A 151 14.63 -49.66 17.48
CA GLY A 151 15.22 -50.98 17.67
C GLY A 151 15.44 -51.27 19.15
#